data_AF-A0A6J1QUJ8-F1
#
_entry.id   AF-A0A6J1QUJ8-F1
#
_cell.length_a   1.000
_cell.length_b   1.000
_cell.length_c   1.000
_cell.angle_alpha   90.00
_cell.angle_beta   90.00
_cell.angle_gamma   90.00
#
_symmetry.space_group_name_H-M   'P 1'
#
loop_
_entity.id
_entity.type
_entity.pdbx_description
1 polymer ?
#
loop_
_entity_poly.entity_id
_entity_poly.type
_entity_poly.pdbx_seq_one_letter_code
_entity_poly.pdbx_strand_id
1 'polypeptide(L)'
;MDCTLTNLTIPNNLSKKAAASIRDYLYYKTYLDAQEGFGKWFSQNRHGKPTPPEELPMYATFTEKVASDPRKTQYNSEFERWKSTMQHTKRLARRFIRLCPR
;
A
#
# COMPACT_ATOMS: atom_id res chain seq x y z
N MET A 1 11.23 -3.58 11.51
CA MET A 1 10.40 -4.37 12.44
C MET A 1 10.02 -5.63 11.69
N ASP A 2 10.85 -6.63 11.91
CA ASP A 2 11.09 -7.75 11.01
C ASP A 2 10.01 -8.84 11.17
N CYS A 3 9.48 -9.29 10.04
CA CYS A 3 8.60 -10.45 9.94
C CYS A 3 9.40 -11.73 10.21
N THR A 4 9.67 -12.02 11.48
CA THR A 4 10.36 -13.24 11.92
C THR A 4 9.44 -14.11 12.78
N LEU A 5 8.21 -14.36 12.32
CA LEU A 5 7.25 -15.25 13.00
C LEU A 5 6.77 -16.43 12.13
N THR A 6 7.34 -16.64 10.95
CA THR A 6 6.89 -17.70 10.02
C THR A 6 7.40 -19.11 10.35
N ASN A 7 8.17 -19.30 11.43
CA ASN A 7 8.69 -20.62 11.81
C ASN A 7 8.28 -21.06 13.23
N LEU A 8 7.05 -20.75 13.67
CA LEU A 8 6.49 -21.46 14.81
C LEU A 8 5.92 -22.80 14.30
N THR A 9 6.82 -23.77 14.12
CA THR A 9 6.46 -25.19 14.16
C THR A 9 5.65 -25.37 15.44
N ILE A 10 4.32 -25.49 15.35
CA ILE A 10 3.49 -25.86 16.49
C ILE A 10 4.11 -27.14 17.01
N PRO A 11 4.70 -27.16 18.22
CA PRO A 11 5.35 -28.37 18.69
C PRO A 11 4.28 -29.46 18.70
N ASN A 12 4.58 -30.63 18.13
CA ASN A 12 3.66 -31.78 18.07
C ASN A 12 3.13 -32.22 19.46
N ASN A 13 3.64 -31.62 20.54
CA ASN A 13 3.22 -31.80 21.93
C ASN A 13 2.18 -30.77 22.44
N LEU A 14 1.67 -29.87 21.59
CA LEU A 14 0.64 -28.93 22.00
C LEU A 14 -0.74 -29.61 22.00
N SER A 15 -1.52 -29.41 23.08
CA SER A 15 -2.93 -29.85 23.12
C SER A 15 -3.69 -29.33 21.89
N LYS A 16 -4.52 -30.20 21.27
CA LYS A 16 -5.34 -29.85 20.11
C LYS A 16 -6.15 -28.55 20.31
N LYS A 17 -6.62 -28.33 21.55
CA LYS A 17 -7.35 -27.11 21.92
C LYS A 17 -6.46 -25.86 21.85
N ALA A 18 -5.25 -25.94 22.40
CA ALA A 18 -4.30 -24.83 22.35
C ALA A 18 -3.82 -24.56 20.90
N ALA A 19 -3.61 -25.60 20.10
CA ALA A 19 -3.27 -25.44 18.68
C ALA A 19 -4.41 -24.75 17.89
N ALA A 20 -5.67 -25.10 18.17
CA ALA A 20 -6.83 -24.44 17.57
C ALA A 20 -6.92 -22.97 18.00
N SER A 21 -6.80 -22.68 19.30
CA SER A 21 -6.86 -21.30 19.81
C SER A 21 -5.75 -20.41 19.26
N ILE A 22 -4.53 -20.93 19.10
CA ILE A 22 -3.43 -20.18 18.46
C ILE A 22 -3.77 -19.88 17.00
N ARG A 23 -4.33 -20.85 16.28
CA ARG A 23 -4.71 -20.68 14.87
C ARG A 23 -5.80 -19.61 14.71
N ASP A 24 -6.84 -19.69 15.53
CA ASP A 24 -7.95 -18.73 15.51
C ASP A 24 -7.44 -17.31 15.80
N TYR A 25 -6.59 -17.15 16.81
CA TYR A 25 -5.95 -15.87 17.11
C TYR A 25 -5.14 -15.33 15.93
N LEU A 26 -4.34 -16.19 15.27
CA LEU A 26 -3.55 -15.78 14.11
C LEU A 26 -4.43 -15.36 12.93
N TYR A 27 -5.56 -16.04 12.68
CA TYR A 27 -6.51 -15.62 11.64
C TYR A 27 -7.11 -14.24 11.95
N TYR A 28 -7.58 -14.02 13.18
CA TYR A 28 -8.14 -12.72 13.59
C TYR A 28 -7.10 -11.60 13.50
N LYS A 29 -5.87 -11.84 13.99
CA LYS A 29 -4.78 -10.88 13.90
C LYS A 29 -4.48 -10.52 12.45
N THR A 30 -4.32 -11.53 11.59
CA THR A 30 -4.04 -11.35 10.17
C THR A 30 -5.15 -10.55 9.47
N TYR A 31 -6.41 -10.82 9.81
CA TYR A 31 -7.55 -10.09 9.27
C TYR A 31 -7.51 -8.61 9.67
N LEU A 32 -7.27 -8.31 10.94
CA LEU A 32 -7.18 -6.93 11.44
C LEU A 32 -6.00 -6.18 10.84
N ASP A 33 -4.82 -6.81 10.76
CA ASP A 33 -3.62 -6.24 10.12
C ASP A 33 -3.89 -5.90 8.64
N ALA A 34 -4.62 -6.77 7.93
CA ALA A 34 -5.01 -6.55 6.55
C ALA A 34 -6.01 -5.38 6.41
N GLN A 35 -6.97 -5.27 7.33
CA GLN A 35 -7.95 -4.18 7.35
C GLN A 35 -7.28 -2.82 7.62
N GLU A 36 -6.36 -2.75 8.59
CA GLU A 36 -5.59 -1.54 8.88
C GLU A 36 -4.69 -1.15 7.70
N GLY A 37 -3.97 -2.14 7.14
CA GLY A 37 -3.15 -1.95 5.94
C GLY A 37 -3.96 -1.44 4.75
N PHE A 38 -5.18 -1.94 4.56
CA PHE A 38 -6.11 -1.45 3.55
C PHE A 38 -6.53 -0.01 3.83
N GLY A 39 -6.91 0.34 5.05
CA GLY A 39 -7.29 1.71 5.41
C GLY A 39 -6.17 2.72 5.11
N LYS A 40 -4.93 2.38 5.51
CA LYS A 40 -3.75 3.21 5.21
C LYS A 40 -3.48 3.33 3.72
N TRP A 41 -3.54 2.21 2.99
CA TRP A 41 -3.40 2.19 1.53
C TRP A 41 -4.49 3.03 0.85
N PHE A 42 -5.73 2.93 1.30
CA PHE A 42 -6.87 3.62 0.74
C PHE A 42 -6.74 5.13 0.89
N SER A 43 -6.38 5.61 2.09
CA SER A 43 -6.15 7.03 2.34
C SER A 43 -5.01 7.57 1.48
N GLN A 44 -3.88 6.85 1.40
CA GLN A 44 -2.73 7.27 0.60
C GLN A 44 -2.99 7.25 -0.92
N ASN A 45 -3.79 6.30 -1.41
CA ASN A 45 -4.03 6.16 -2.85
C ASN A 45 -5.22 7.00 -3.36
N ARG A 46 -6.27 7.22 -2.55
CA ARG A 46 -7.39 8.08 -2.95
C ARG A 46 -7.11 9.56 -2.71
N HIS A 47 -6.50 9.94 -1.59
CA HIS A 47 -6.21 11.35 -1.30
C HIS A 47 -4.81 11.78 -1.77
N GLY A 48 -3.91 10.84 -2.05
CA GLY A 48 -2.55 11.13 -2.51
C GLY A 48 -2.35 11.07 -4.02
N LYS A 49 -3.40 10.86 -4.82
CA LYS A 49 -3.29 10.92 -6.29
C LYS A 49 -3.07 12.40 -6.68
N PRO A 50 -1.95 12.74 -7.33
CA PRO A 50 -1.69 14.12 -7.74
C PRO A 50 -2.79 14.60 -8.70
N THR A 51 -3.25 15.83 -8.48
CA THR A 51 -4.23 16.48 -9.37
C THR A 51 -3.48 17.01 -10.61
N PRO A 52 -3.99 16.76 -11.83
CA PRO A 52 -3.41 17.34 -13.03
C PRO A 52 -3.38 18.89 -12.93
N PRO A 53 -2.30 19.54 -13.37
CA PRO A 53 -2.27 21.00 -13.49
C PRO A 53 -3.38 21.47 -14.44
N GLU A 54 -3.98 22.62 -14.14
CA GLU A 54 -4.98 23.24 -15.00
C GLU A 54 -4.39 23.54 -16.39
N GLU A 55 -5.18 23.27 -17.43
CA GLU A 55 -4.77 23.53 -18.81
C GLU A 55 -4.74 25.04 -19.04
N LEU A 56 -3.61 25.53 -19.58
CA LEU A 56 -3.49 26.95 -19.89
C LEU A 56 -4.48 27.35 -21.00
N PRO A 57 -5.11 28.52 -20.89
CA PRO A 57 -5.98 29.04 -21.95
C PRO A 57 -5.21 29.22 -23.26
N MET A 58 -5.93 29.12 -24.39
CA MET A 58 -5.35 29.17 -25.74
C MET A 58 -4.56 30.46 -26.03
N TYR A 59 -4.93 31.55 -25.34
CA TYR A 59 -4.31 32.87 -25.42
C TYR A 59 -3.24 33.13 -24.34
N ALA A 60 -2.79 32.11 -23.61
CA ALA A 60 -1.79 32.26 -22.55
C ALA A 60 -0.48 32.85 -23.08
N THR A 61 0.06 33.79 -22.32
CA THR A 61 1.30 34.50 -22.65
C THR A 61 2.51 33.56 -22.61
N PHE A 62 3.61 33.93 -23.29
CA PHE A 62 4.84 33.14 -23.28
C PHE A 62 5.34 32.85 -21.86
N THR A 63 5.29 33.86 -20.98
CA THR A 63 5.67 33.73 -19.57
C THR A 63 4.79 32.73 -18.82
N GLU A 64 3.47 32.70 -19.07
CA GLU A 64 2.58 31.69 -18.48
C GLU A 64 2.88 30.27 -18.97
N LYS A 65 3.18 30.12 -20.27
CA LYS A 65 3.58 28.83 -20.85
C LYS A 65 4.84 28.29 -20.18
N VAL A 66 5.88 29.12 -20.09
CA VAL A 66 7.14 28.76 -19.40
C VAL A 66 6.90 28.45 -17.92
N ALA A 67 6.04 29.20 -17.22
CA ALA A 67 5.70 28.91 -15.83
C ALA A 67 4.87 27.62 -15.65
N SER A 68 4.23 27.09 -16.70
CA SER A 68 3.50 25.82 -16.64
C SER A 68 4.40 24.59 -16.77
N ASP A 69 5.57 24.71 -17.42
CA ASP A 69 6.46 23.58 -17.68
C ASP A 69 7.10 22.99 -16.40
N PRO A 70 7.60 23.79 -15.45
CA PRO A 70 8.03 23.28 -14.15
C PRO A 70 6.90 22.60 -13.38
N ARG A 71 5.68 23.16 -13.44
CA ARG A 71 4.49 22.59 -12.77
C ARG A 71 4.10 21.24 -13.35
N LYS A 72 4.14 21.08 -14.68
CA LYS A 72 3.91 19.79 -15.35
C LYS A 72 4.99 18.77 -15.02
N THR A 73 6.25 19.20 -15.00
CA THR A 73 7.39 18.35 -14.65
C THR A 73 7.27 17.84 -13.21
N GLN A 74 6.94 18.73 -12.28
CA GLN A 74 6.69 18.36 -10.89
C GLN A 74 5.53 17.36 -10.78
N TYR A 75 4.38 17.66 -11.39
CA TYR A 75 3.22 16.75 -11.41
C TYR A 75 3.59 15.35 -11.93
N ASN A 76 4.29 15.27 -13.06
CA ASN A 76 4.69 13.99 -13.64
C ASN A 76 5.60 13.19 -12.69
N SER A 77 6.53 13.86 -12.02
CA SER A 77 7.42 13.22 -11.04
C SER A 77 6.65 12.68 -9.82
N GLU A 78 5.69 13.45 -9.30
CA GLU A 78 4.85 13.06 -8.17
C GLU A 78 3.91 11.90 -8.56
N PHE A 79 3.39 11.93 -9.79
CA PHE A 79 2.51 10.91 -10.33
C PHE A 79 3.23 9.56 -10.50
N GLU A 80 4.45 9.56 -11.04
CA GLU A 80 5.25 8.33 -11.16
C GLU A 80 5.69 7.79 -9.79
N ARG A 81 5.98 8.68 -8.83
CA ARG A 81 6.22 8.28 -7.43
C ARG A 81 5.00 7.59 -6.83
N TRP A 82 3.82 8.20 -6.96
CA TRP A 82 2.56 7.64 -6.48
C TRP A 82 2.27 6.27 -7.10
N LYS A 83 2.44 6.13 -8.41
CA LYS A 83 2.24 4.87 -9.16
C LYS A 83 3.20 3.77 -8.68
N SER A 84 4.45 4.12 -8.40
CA SER A 84 5.45 3.19 -7.86
C SER A 84 5.06 2.69 -6.46
N THR A 85 4.61 3.58 -5.58
CA THR A 85 4.10 3.23 -4.25
C THR A 85 2.87 2.32 -4.34
N MET A 86 1.95 2.58 -5.27
CA MET A 86 0.78 1.73 -5.51
C MET A 86 1.17 0.32 -5.97
N GLN A 87 2.14 0.19 -6.88
CA GLN A 87 2.63 -1.11 -7.32
C GLN A 87 3.32 -1.88 -6.19
N HIS A 88 4.15 -1.20 -5.39
CA HIS A 88 4.86 -1.80 -4.27
C HIS A 88 3.88 -2.35 -3.22
N THR A 89 2.92 -1.54 -2.79
CA THR A 89 1.87 -1.95 -1.83
C THR A 89 1.03 -3.12 -2.35
N LYS A 90 0.67 -3.14 -3.63
CA LYS A 90 -0.01 -4.29 -4.27
C LYS A 90 0.84 -5.56 -4.27
N ARG A 91 2.17 -5.46 -4.38
CA ARG A 91 3.07 -6.63 -4.29
C ARG A 91 3.16 -7.14 -2.86
N LEU A 92 3.28 -6.25 -1.88
CA LEU A 92 3.31 -6.61 -0.46
C LEU A 92 2.03 -7.30 -0.01
N ALA A 93 0.86 -6.76 -0.35
CA ALA A 93 -0.43 -7.36 -0.03
C ALA A 93 -0.56 -8.79 -0.59
N ARG A 94 -0.17 -9.00 -1.86
CA ARG A 94 -0.15 -10.34 -2.48
C ARG A 94 0.80 -11.30 -1.79
N ARG A 95 1.98 -10.83 -1.36
CA ARG A 95 2.95 -11.64 -0.63
C ARG A 95 2.42 -12.04 0.75
N PHE A 96 1.78 -11.10 1.45
CA PHE A 96 1.18 -11.35 2.76
C PHE A 96 0.11 -12.45 2.69
N ILE A 97 -0.82 -12.36 1.74
CA ILE A 97 -1.86 -13.39 1.51
C ILE A 97 -1.25 -14.77 1.21
N ARG A 98 -0.12 -14.83 0.49
CA ARG A 98 0.56 -16.10 0.18
C ARG A 98 1.30 -16.71 1.37
N LEU A 99 1.70 -15.90 2.35
CA LEU A 99 2.44 -16.34 3.53
C LEU A 99 1.51 -16.72 4.69
N CYS A 100 0.21 -16.44 4.59
CA CYS A 100 -0.77 -16.94 5.54
C CYS A 100 -0.88 -18.47 5.42
N PRO A 101 -0.64 -19.23 6.49
CA PRO A 101 -0.84 -20.67 6.47
C PRO A 101 -2.32 -20.97 6.21
N ARG A 102 -2.59 -21.86 5.24
CA ARG A 102 -3.93 -22.40 4.96
C ARG A 102 -4.39 -23.29 6.11
#